data_AF-A0A8E6LBM4-F1
#
_entry.id   AF-A0A8E6LBM4-F1
#
_cell.length_a   1.000
_cell.length_b   1.000
_cell.length_c   1.000
_cell.angle_alpha   90.00
_cell.angle_beta   90.00
_cell.angle_gamma   90.00
#
_symmetry.space_group_name_H-M   'P 1'
#
loop_
_entity.id
_entity.type
_entity.pdbx_description
1 polymer ?
#
loop_
_entity_poly.entity_id
_entity_poly.type
_entity_poly.pdbx_seq_one_letter_code
_entity_poly.pdbx_strand_id
1 'polypeptide(L)'
;MSPETEYQRRRYTLTLQDDRSSERVERVLTGVSSRLRGELLRNLIITGLALHTTAPELPRLLASMPVPPGTVSELQVLVQQMAGTAGVSNAAVPEKPAESAAQVSGEATRIKKNMRRAFGD
;
A
#
# COMPACT_ATOMS: atom_id res chain seq x y z
N MET A 1 -0.05 -28.49 -22.65
CA MET A 1 0.80 -28.30 -21.45
C MET A 1 1.77 -27.17 -21.77
N SER A 2 1.45 -25.95 -21.34
CA SER A 2 2.27 -24.77 -21.62
C SER A 2 3.50 -24.77 -20.70
N PRO A 3 4.68 -24.35 -21.19
CA PRO A 3 5.91 -24.44 -20.43
C PRO A 3 5.80 -23.60 -19.16
N GLU A 4 6.31 -24.18 -18.08
CA GLU A 4 6.53 -23.51 -16.79
C GLU A 4 7.19 -22.16 -17.07
N THR A 5 6.47 -21.08 -16.75
CA THR A 5 7.02 -19.73 -16.90
C THR A 5 8.05 -19.56 -15.80
N GLU A 6 9.32 -19.83 -16.12
CA GLU A 6 10.43 -19.44 -15.26
C GLU A 6 10.25 -17.97 -14.88
N TYR A 7 10.30 -17.69 -13.58
CA TYR A 7 10.13 -16.34 -13.05
C TYR A 7 11.35 -15.50 -13.42
N GLN A 8 11.37 -14.97 -14.64
CA GLN A 8 12.46 -14.13 -15.11
C GLN A 8 12.31 -12.71 -14.55
N ARG A 9 13.32 -12.23 -13.83
CA ARG A 9 13.36 -10.84 -13.36
C ARG A 9 13.47 -9.90 -14.56
N ARG A 10 12.45 -9.05 -14.75
CA ARG A 10 12.44 -7.99 -15.77
C ARG A 10 13.01 -6.69 -15.21
N ARG A 11 13.78 -5.98 -16.03
CA ARG A 11 14.31 -4.64 -15.72
C ARG A 11 13.46 -3.58 -16.42
N TYR A 12 12.97 -2.60 -15.67
CA TYR A 12 12.19 -1.48 -16.18
C TYR A 12 12.93 -0.18 -15.89
N THR A 13 12.90 0.76 -16.85
CA THR A 13 13.47 2.11 -16.69
C THR A 13 12.35 3.10 -16.96
N LEU A 14 12.08 3.98 -16.00
CA LEU A 14 11.06 5.02 -16.06
C LEU A 14 11.74 6.37 -15.82
N THR A 15 11.30 7.41 -16.51
CA THR A 15 11.79 8.78 -16.34
C THR A 15 10.74 9.62 -15.65
N LEU A 16 11.15 10.43 -14.67
CA LEU A 16 10.31 11.48 -14.12
C LEU A 16 10.44 12.72 -15.01
N GLN A 17 9.33 13.44 -15.19
CA GLN A 17 9.35 14.72 -15.90
C GLN A 17 9.88 15.82 -14.97
N ASP A 18 10.31 16.96 -15.51
CA ASP A 18 10.73 18.10 -14.70
C ASP A 18 9.51 18.95 -14.31
N ASP A 19 8.72 18.45 -13.36
CA ASP A 19 7.46 19.04 -12.93
C ASP A 19 7.28 18.95 -11.41
N ARG A 20 6.23 19.59 -10.88
CA ARG A 20 5.96 19.57 -9.42
C ARG A 20 5.69 18.15 -8.89
N SER A 21 5.22 17.23 -9.74
CA SER A 21 4.98 15.85 -9.35
C SER A 21 6.30 15.12 -9.10
N SER A 22 7.33 15.34 -9.94
CA SER A 22 8.65 14.76 -9.75
C SER A 22 9.37 15.29 -8.53
N GLU A 23 9.29 16.59 -8.23
CA GLU A 23 9.86 17.16 -7.00
C GLU A 23 9.32 16.45 -5.74
N ARG A 24 8.01 16.14 -5.72
CA ARG A 24 7.39 15.40 -4.63
C ARG A 24 7.90 13.96 -4.56
N VAL A 25 8.02 13.29 -5.70
CA VAL A 25 8.55 11.92 -5.77
C VAL A 25 10.01 11.88 -5.31
N GLU A 26 10.84 12.85 -5.71
CA GLU A 26 12.22 12.95 -5.28
C GLU A 26 12.35 13.12 -3.76
N ARG A 27 11.52 13.96 -3.14
CA ARG A 27 11.47 14.09 -1.67
C ARG A 27 11.14 12.75 -0.99
N VAL A 28 10.21 11.99 -1.54
CA VAL A 28 9.86 10.65 -1.01
C VAL A 28 11.03 9.67 -1.18
N LEU A 29 11.67 9.65 -2.35
CA LEU A 29 12.75 8.70 -2.64
C LEU A 29 14.05 9.02 -1.89
N THR A 30 14.34 10.30 -1.66
CA THR A 30 15.50 10.77 -0.88
C THR A 30 15.31 10.54 0.62
N GLY A 31 14.06 10.61 1.11
CA GLY A 31 13.70 10.28 2.49
C GLY A 31 13.84 8.79 2.85
N VAL A 32 13.99 7.90 1.86
CA VAL A 32 14.13 6.46 2.05
C VAL A 32 15.55 6.00 1.77
N SER A 33 16.06 5.12 2.62
CA SER A 33 17.40 4.56 2.49
C SER A 33 17.59 3.82 1.16
N SER A 34 18.81 3.84 0.61
CA SER A 34 19.13 3.17 -0.66
C SER A 34 18.82 1.67 -0.65
N ARG A 35 18.87 1.00 0.52
CA ARG A 35 18.53 -0.42 0.67
C ARG A 35 17.03 -0.67 0.46
N LEU A 36 16.17 0.21 0.97
CA LEU A 36 14.71 0.07 0.88
C LEU A 36 14.13 0.68 -0.40
N ARG A 37 14.88 1.55 -1.07
CA ARG A 37 14.42 2.25 -2.29
C ARG A 37 14.01 1.30 -3.41
N GLY A 38 14.71 0.18 -3.58
CA GLY A 38 14.39 -0.82 -4.61
C GLY A 38 13.03 -1.51 -4.36
N GLU A 39 12.74 -1.86 -3.11
CA GLU A 39 11.45 -2.46 -2.72
C GLU A 39 10.30 -1.45 -2.79
N LEU A 40 10.56 -0.22 -2.34
CA LEU A 40 9.61 0.88 -2.47
C LEU A 40 9.20 1.12 -3.92
N LEU A 41 10.18 1.25 -4.84
CA LEU A 41 9.92 1.44 -6.26
C LEU A 41 9.12 0.28 -6.85
N ARG A 42 9.44 -0.96 -6.47
CA ARG A 42 8.68 -2.14 -6.91
C ARG A 42 7.22 -2.05 -6.48
N ASN A 43 6.96 -1.75 -5.21
CA ASN A 43 5.61 -1.65 -4.67
C ASN A 43 4.84 -0.50 -5.34
N LEU A 44 5.46 0.67 -5.47
CA LEU A 44 4.85 1.83 -6.13
C LEU A 44 4.45 1.53 -7.59
N ILE A 45 5.33 0.87 -8.36
CA ILE A 45 5.03 0.49 -9.74
C ILE A 45 3.88 -0.52 -9.80
N ILE A 46 3.92 -1.56 -8.96
CA ILE A 46 2.86 -2.59 -8.94
C ILE A 46 1.53 -1.96 -8.54
N THR A 47 1.49 -1.14 -7.49
CA THR A 47 0.27 -0.47 -7.03
C THR A 47 -0.25 0.52 -8.08
N GLY A 48 0.61 1.31 -8.71
CA GLY A 48 0.22 2.22 -9.78
C GLY A 48 -0.39 1.49 -10.98
N LEU A 49 0.18 0.35 -11.36
CA LEU A 49 -0.38 -0.52 -12.41
C LEU A 49 -1.68 -1.18 -11.98
N ALA A 50 -1.81 -1.64 -10.74
CA ALA A 50 -3.05 -2.20 -10.21
C ALA A 50 -4.18 -1.15 -10.25
N LEU A 51 -3.88 0.08 -9.82
CA LEU A 51 -4.80 1.22 -9.93
C LEU A 51 -5.22 1.46 -11.40
N HIS A 52 -4.27 1.45 -12.33
CA HIS A 52 -4.55 1.57 -13.76
C HIS A 52 -5.49 0.47 -14.28
N THR A 53 -5.34 -0.78 -13.81
CA THR A 53 -6.23 -1.88 -14.23
C THR A 53 -7.66 -1.73 -13.70
N THR A 54 -7.83 -1.08 -12.53
CA THR A 54 -9.16 -0.81 -11.97
C THR A 54 -9.82 0.44 -12.57
N ALA A 55 -9.03 1.48 -12.84
CA ALA A 55 -9.47 2.75 -13.39
C ALA A 55 -8.31 3.40 -14.17
N PRO A 56 -8.29 3.33 -15.52
CA PRO A 56 -7.14 3.73 -16.32
C PRO A 56 -6.81 5.23 -16.18
N GLU A 57 -7.82 6.07 -15.96
CA GLU A 57 -7.64 7.51 -15.79
C GLU A 57 -7.10 7.91 -14.42
N LEU A 58 -7.22 7.03 -13.40
CA LEU A 58 -6.93 7.38 -12.00
C LEU A 58 -5.46 7.73 -11.76
N PRO A 59 -4.46 6.92 -12.20
CA PRO A 59 -3.06 7.27 -11.99
C PRO A 59 -2.67 8.59 -12.66
N ARG A 60 -3.22 8.85 -13.86
CA ARG A 60 -2.96 10.08 -14.61
C ARG A 60 -3.58 11.30 -13.93
N LEU A 61 -4.80 11.16 -13.38
CA LEU A 61 -5.44 12.19 -12.58
C LEU A 61 -4.63 12.51 -11.32
N LEU A 62 -4.24 11.49 -10.55
CA LEU A 62 -3.45 11.69 -9.33
C LEU A 62 -2.12 12.40 -9.62
N ALA A 63 -1.47 12.07 -10.74
CA ALA A 63 -0.22 12.71 -11.14
C ALA A 63 -0.40 14.18 -11.57
N SER A 64 -1.54 14.53 -12.19
CA SER A 64 -1.81 15.89 -12.69
C SER A 64 -2.37 16.84 -11.64
N MET A 65 -2.83 16.32 -10.48
CA MET A 65 -3.38 17.15 -9.41
C MET A 65 -2.30 18.08 -8.81
N PRO A 66 -2.60 19.39 -8.65
CA PRO A 66 -1.71 20.32 -7.96
C PRO A 66 -1.40 19.86 -6.54
N VAL A 67 -2.42 19.36 -5.84
CA VAL A 67 -2.35 18.76 -4.50
C VAL A 67 -3.05 17.41 -4.56
N PRO A 68 -2.29 16.29 -4.64
CA PRO A 68 -2.89 14.97 -4.59
C PRO A 68 -3.47 14.68 -3.20
N PRO A 69 -4.43 13.75 -3.07
CA PRO A 69 -5.00 13.37 -1.78
C PRO A 69 -3.90 12.94 -0.81
N GLY A 70 -3.85 13.58 0.36
CA GLY A 70 -2.86 13.32 1.39
C GLY A 70 -3.28 12.20 2.35
N THR A 71 -4.55 11.79 2.30
CA THR A 71 -5.14 10.78 3.18
C THR A 71 -5.91 9.72 2.41
N VAL A 72 -6.10 8.56 3.02
CA VAL A 72 -6.89 7.47 2.43
C VAL A 72 -8.35 7.88 2.24
N SER A 73 -8.91 8.66 3.16
CA SER A 73 -10.29 9.16 3.08
C SER A 73 -10.48 10.10 1.88
N GLU A 74 -9.56 11.03 1.64
CA GLU A 74 -9.60 11.90 0.46
C GLU A 74 -9.52 11.10 -0.84
N LEU A 75 -8.66 10.07 -0.88
CA LEU A 75 -8.55 9.18 -2.03
C LEU A 75 -9.84 8.38 -2.26
N GLN A 76 -10.49 7.89 -1.21
CA GLN A 76 -11.78 7.19 -1.30
C GLN A 76 -12.86 8.10 -1.88
N VAL A 77 -12.96 9.35 -1.42
CA VAL A 77 -13.90 10.35 -1.96
C VAL A 77 -13.67 10.57 -3.46
N LEU A 78 -12.41 10.72 -3.88
CA LEU A 78 -12.05 10.91 -5.28
C LEU A 78 -12.45 9.70 -6.14
N VAL A 79 -12.13 8.49 -5.69
CA VAL A 79 -12.48 7.23 -6.38
C VAL A 79 -14.00 7.10 -6.51
N GLN A 80 -14.75 7.40 -5.45
CA GLN A 80 -16.20 7.34 -5.45
C GLN A 80 -16.81 8.33 -6.46
N GLN A 81 -16.29 9.56 -6.50
CA GLN A 81 -16.70 10.59 -7.46
C GLN A 81 -16.44 10.14 -8.90
N MET A 82 -15.28 9.54 -9.16
CA MET A 82 -14.92 9.01 -10.48
C MET A 82 -15.79 7.83 -10.92
N ALA A 83 -16.20 6.98 -9.99
CA ALA A 83 -17.05 5.82 -10.25
C ALA A 83 -18.52 6.23 -10.54
N GLY A 84 -18.86 7.53 -10.54
CA GLY A 84 -20.22 8.01 -10.79
C GLY A 84 -21.21 7.63 -9.70
N THR A 85 -20.72 7.19 -8.54
CA THR A 85 -21.54 6.70 -7.44
C THR A 85 -21.81 7.85 -6.47
N ALA A 86 -22.81 8.67 -6.80
CA ALA A 86 -23.36 9.61 -5.84
C ALA A 86 -23.91 8.84 -4.63
N GLY A 87 -23.17 8.86 -3.52
CA GLY A 87 -23.62 8.51 -2.17
C GLY A 87 -24.30 7.14 -1.99
N VAL A 88 -23.52 6.10 -1.67
CA VAL A 88 -23.99 5.15 -0.66
C VAL A 88 -23.45 5.63 0.67
N SER A 89 -24.30 6.41 1.33
CA SER A 89 -24.12 7.00 2.64
C SER A 89 -23.68 5.98 3.70
N ASN A 90 -22.84 6.44 4.60
CA ASN A 90 -22.54 5.91 5.94
C ASN A 90 -23.53 4.84 6.44
N ALA A 91 -23.08 3.59 6.57
CA ALA A 91 -23.66 2.67 7.53
C ALA A 91 -22.84 2.78 8.81
N ALA A 92 -23.49 3.34 9.83
CA ALA A 92 -22.99 3.72 11.13
C ALA A 92 -22.09 2.68 11.82
N VAL A 93 -21.04 3.19 12.46
CA VAL A 93 -20.51 2.61 13.69
C VAL A 93 -21.62 2.65 14.75
N PRO A 94 -21.97 1.54 15.42
CA PRO A 94 -22.58 1.61 16.74
C PRO A 94 -21.51 1.33 17.80
N GLU A 95 -21.07 2.38 18.51
CA GLU A 95 -20.61 2.24 19.90
C GLU A 95 -21.88 2.26 20.78
N LYS A 96 -22.16 1.29 21.68
CA LYS A 96 -21.75 1.18 23.11
C LYS A 96 -22.90 0.41 23.87
N PRO A 97 -22.82 -0.19 25.10
CA PRO A 97 -21.79 -0.23 26.17
C PRO A 97 -21.30 -1.63 26.62
N ALA A 98 -20.21 -1.59 27.40
CA ALA A 98 -19.51 -2.71 28.04
C ALA A 98 -20.32 -3.45 29.14
N GLU A 99 -20.12 -4.77 29.26
CA GLU A 99 -19.78 -5.41 30.54
C GLU A 99 -19.16 -6.83 30.39
N SER A 100 -18.06 -7.00 31.14
CA SER A 100 -17.34 -8.18 31.65
C SER A 100 -17.90 -9.61 31.47
N ALA A 101 -17.06 -10.55 30.98
CA ALA A 101 -16.48 -11.64 31.79
C ALA A 101 -15.76 -12.72 30.94
N ALA A 102 -14.48 -12.94 31.28
CA ALA A 102 -13.62 -14.13 31.16
C ALA A 102 -13.87 -15.21 30.08
N GLN A 103 -12.82 -15.54 29.32
CA GLN A 103 -12.14 -16.84 29.42
C GLN A 103 -10.73 -16.85 28.81
N VAL A 104 -9.79 -17.33 29.62
CA VAL A 104 -8.40 -17.67 29.33
C VAL A 104 -8.35 -18.94 28.47
N SER A 105 -7.56 -18.97 27.39
CA SER A 105 -6.84 -20.21 27.00
C SER A 105 -5.75 -19.96 25.95
N GLY A 106 -4.50 -19.95 26.41
CA GLY A 106 -3.38 -20.66 25.80
C GLY A 106 -2.94 -20.37 24.36
N GLU A 107 -2.02 -19.42 24.16
CA GLU A 107 -1.01 -19.57 23.09
C GLU A 107 0.33 -18.87 23.38
N ALA A 108 0.74 -18.81 24.66
CA ALA A 108 2.02 -18.23 25.08
C ALA A 108 3.21 -19.22 25.10
N THR A 109 3.08 -20.40 24.48
CA THR A 109 4.10 -21.47 24.58
C THR A 109 4.89 -21.74 23.30
N ARG A 110 4.59 -21.10 22.15
CA ARG A 110 5.29 -21.43 20.90
C ARG A 110 6.53 -20.58 20.57
N ILE A 111 6.71 -19.43 21.23
CA ILE A 111 7.76 -18.45 20.87
C ILE A 111 9.11 -18.72 21.59
N LYS A 112 9.17 -19.58 22.61
CA LYS A 112 10.42 -19.84 23.36
C LYS A 112 11.32 -20.96 22.81
N LYS A 113 10.89 -21.73 21.79
CA LYS A 113 11.66 -22.91 21.36
C LYS A 113 12.82 -22.63 20.37
N ASN A 114 12.91 -21.42 19.80
CA ASN A 114 13.97 -21.08 18.82
C ASN A 114 15.09 -20.17 19.35
N MET A 115 15.10 -19.79 20.64
CA MET A 115 16.18 -18.98 21.20
C MET A 115 17.29 -19.77 21.92
N ARG A 116 17.07 -21.06 22.23
CA ARG A 116 18.04 -21.91 22.94
C ARG A 116 19.07 -22.62 22.04
N ARG A 117 19.33 -22.06 20.86
CA ARG A 117 20.37 -22.58 19.93
C ARG A 117 21.30 -21.50 19.37
N ALA A 118 21.07 -20.23 19.74
CA ALA A 118 21.91 -19.12 19.30
C ALA A 118 22.93 -18.70 20.37
N PHE A 119 22.72 -19.02 21.65
CA PHE A 119 23.65 -18.72 22.74
C PHE A 119 23.49 -19.76 23.87
N GLY A 120 24.48 -20.62 24.10
CA GLY A 120 24.52 -21.51 25.28
C GLY A 120 25.43 -22.72 25.13
N ASP A 121 26.66 -22.53 25.64
CA ASP A 121 27.81 -23.43 25.93
C ASP A 121 28.37 -24.35 24.85
#